data_AF-A0A4Q8QHV1-F1
#
_entry.id   AF-A0A4Q8QHV1-F1
#
_cell.length_a   1.000
_cell.length_b   1.000
_cell.length_c   1.000
_cell.angle_alpha   90.00
_cell.angle_beta   90.00
_cell.angle_gamma   90.00
#
_symmetry.space_group_name_H-M   'P 1'
#
loop_
_entity.id
_entity.type
_entity.pdbx_description
1 polymer ?
#
loop_
_entity_poly.entity_id
_entity_poly.type
_entity_poly.pdbx_seq_one_letter_code
_entity_poly.pdbx_strand_id
1 'polypeptide(L)'
;MKSLLHITNGDSFTTRLKSLDVKGDIITWREMLCEGKTLCNVGSESFWKTRFEFLNRNYKVSKSWFVEKTLKEYRSLCNHKQQDQIVLWFEYDLFCQINMLAVLSWLKTHRRHAEISLVCSGKEDESDKLYALNELSDEKLLSLYKNRIKLTQDDIEFADYVWQLYCSDNPMRLENIITHNAFQFQYLSDALRVHLKRFPTIKNGLNELENRILLTVEEQKPESKKELLGELLSDQGYYGFGDTQYERIITSLRPLLGSVNPLKLTKKGKQVLANQMNYYSQIRDNQQYLGGSLKYNFLYNSTTDRILKL
;
A
#
# COMPACT_ATOMS: atom_id res chain seq x y z
N MET A 1 -17.14 2.92 -31.35
CA MET A 1 -15.75 2.88 -30.86
C MET A 1 -15.76 2.14 -29.54
N LYS A 2 -14.83 1.20 -29.29
CA LYS A 2 -14.72 0.55 -27.98
C LYS A 2 -14.51 1.62 -26.92
N SER A 3 -15.38 1.69 -25.91
CA SER A 3 -15.23 2.67 -24.84
C SER A 3 -14.08 2.25 -23.91
N LEU A 4 -13.18 3.19 -23.62
CA LEU A 4 -11.95 2.98 -22.88
C LEU A 4 -12.08 3.66 -21.51
N LEU A 5 -11.68 2.93 -20.46
CA LEU A 5 -11.62 3.43 -19.09
C LEU A 5 -10.23 3.28 -18.52
N HIS A 6 -9.73 4.33 -17.88
CA HIS A 6 -8.52 4.30 -17.07
C HIS A 6 -8.89 4.26 -15.59
N ILE A 7 -8.21 3.41 -14.82
CA ILE A 7 -8.29 3.42 -13.36
C ILE A 7 -6.90 3.75 -12.82
N THR A 8 -6.80 4.85 -12.10
CA THR A 8 -5.55 5.37 -11.52
C THR A 8 -5.58 5.24 -10.00
N ASN A 9 -4.40 5.15 -9.37
CA ASN A 9 -4.28 5.14 -7.91
C ASN A 9 -3.96 6.54 -7.37
N GLY A 10 -4.99 7.29 -6.95
CA GLY A 10 -4.83 8.62 -6.35
C GLY A 10 -4.85 9.82 -7.31
N ASP A 11 -5.03 11.00 -6.73
CA ASP A 11 -5.33 12.24 -7.47
C ASP A 11 -4.12 12.84 -8.20
N SER A 12 -2.91 12.66 -7.66
CA SER A 12 -1.69 13.24 -8.24
C SER A 12 -1.45 12.72 -9.66
N PHE A 13 -1.36 11.38 -9.82
CA PHE A 13 -1.19 10.79 -11.14
C PHE A 13 -2.41 11.00 -12.04
N THR A 14 -3.63 11.01 -11.49
CA THR A 14 -4.84 11.32 -12.26
C THR A 14 -4.75 12.70 -12.94
N THR A 15 -4.26 13.70 -12.21
CA THR A 15 -4.11 15.07 -12.74
C THR A 15 -3.10 15.08 -13.87
N ARG A 16 -1.98 14.37 -13.71
CA ARG A 16 -0.96 14.22 -14.74
C ARG A 16 -1.48 13.46 -15.96
N LEU A 17 -2.24 12.38 -15.77
CA LEU A 17 -2.80 11.60 -16.88
C LEU A 17 -3.79 12.44 -17.72
N LYS A 18 -4.56 13.32 -17.07
CA LYS A 18 -5.46 14.26 -17.77
C LYS A 18 -4.70 15.27 -18.63
N SER A 19 -3.51 15.71 -18.24
CA SER A 19 -2.71 16.63 -19.06
C SER A 19 -2.07 15.96 -20.28
N LEU A 20 -1.97 14.63 -20.31
CA LEU A 20 -1.47 13.86 -21.45
C LEU A 20 -2.53 13.62 -22.55
N ASP A 21 -3.77 14.08 -22.34
CA ASP A 21 -4.90 13.95 -23.28
C ASP A 21 -5.11 12.50 -23.78
N VAL A 22 -4.96 11.54 -22.88
CA VAL A 22 -5.26 10.13 -23.19
C VAL A 22 -6.77 9.97 -23.42
N LYS A 23 -7.14 9.24 -24.47
CA LYS A 23 -8.56 8.98 -24.79
C LYS A 23 -9.20 8.09 -23.73
N GLY A 24 -10.43 8.39 -23.37
CA GLY A 24 -11.25 7.54 -22.49
C GLY A 24 -11.59 8.22 -21.18
N ASP A 25 -12.49 7.60 -20.43
CA ASP A 25 -12.87 8.08 -19.10
C ASP A 25 -11.78 7.73 -18.09
N ILE A 26 -11.65 8.51 -17.02
CA ILE A 26 -10.69 8.27 -15.94
C ILE A 26 -11.44 8.17 -14.61
N ILE A 27 -11.20 7.07 -13.90
CA ILE A 27 -11.67 6.84 -12.53
C ILE A 27 -10.46 6.86 -11.60
N THR A 28 -10.54 7.68 -10.55
CA THR A 28 -9.51 7.75 -9.52
C THR A 28 -9.84 6.84 -8.34
N TRP A 29 -9.10 5.74 -8.18
CA TRP A 29 -9.19 4.91 -6.99
C TRP A 29 -8.54 5.61 -5.80
N ARG A 30 -9.35 5.95 -4.77
CA ARG A 30 -8.91 6.69 -3.57
C ARG A 30 -9.06 5.86 -2.31
N GLU A 31 -8.18 4.87 -2.15
CA GLU A 31 -8.16 4.05 -0.94
C GLU A 31 -6.72 3.75 -0.48
N MET A 32 -6.60 3.43 0.81
CA MET A 32 -5.35 3.07 1.48
C MET A 32 -5.47 1.63 1.99
N LEU A 33 -5.61 0.67 1.07
CA LEU A 33 -5.92 -0.73 1.42
C LEU A 33 -4.74 -1.48 2.04
N CYS A 34 -3.53 -0.95 1.93
CA CYS A 34 -2.38 -1.44 2.69
C CYS A 34 -2.51 -1.14 4.20
N GLU A 35 -3.45 -0.30 4.64
CA GLU A 35 -3.70 -0.04 6.06
C GLU A 35 -5.14 -0.36 6.49
N GLY A 36 -5.26 -0.78 7.75
CA GLY A 36 -6.55 -1.08 8.36
C GLY A 36 -7.16 -2.40 7.88
N LYS A 37 -8.36 -2.67 8.40
CA LYS A 37 -9.09 -3.90 8.09
C LYS A 37 -9.62 -3.86 6.67
N THR A 38 -9.40 -4.91 5.90
CA THR A 38 -10.01 -5.10 4.57
C THR A 38 -10.97 -6.29 4.61
N LEU A 39 -11.95 -6.28 3.70
CA LEU A 39 -12.90 -7.38 3.49
C LEU A 39 -12.82 -7.83 2.04
N CYS A 40 -13.00 -9.12 1.77
CA CYS A 40 -12.84 -9.66 0.42
C CYS A 40 -13.83 -9.04 -0.58
N ASN A 41 -15.07 -8.77 -0.17
CA ASN A 41 -16.12 -8.26 -1.04
C ASN A 41 -15.99 -6.74 -1.26
N VAL A 42 -15.05 -6.36 -2.13
CA VAL A 42 -14.79 -4.97 -2.54
C VAL A 42 -16.06 -4.35 -3.07
N GLY A 43 -16.35 -3.12 -2.65
CA GLY A 43 -17.52 -2.38 -3.15
C GLY A 43 -18.83 -2.64 -2.40
N SER A 44 -18.89 -3.65 -1.52
CA SER A 44 -20.06 -3.91 -0.68
C SER A 44 -20.26 -2.82 0.38
N GLU A 45 -21.47 -2.70 0.92
CA GLU A 45 -21.77 -1.76 2.02
C GLU A 45 -20.88 -2.04 3.24
N SER A 46 -20.70 -3.32 3.58
CA SER A 46 -19.83 -3.73 4.70
C SER A 46 -18.36 -3.33 4.48
N PHE A 47 -17.87 -3.43 3.24
CA PHE A 47 -16.53 -3.00 2.87
C PHE A 47 -16.40 -1.49 3.08
N TRP A 48 -17.27 -0.69 2.47
CA TRP A 48 -17.20 0.77 2.57
C TRP A 48 -17.39 1.28 3.99
N LYS A 49 -18.27 0.66 4.78
CA LYS A 49 -18.43 0.98 6.21
C LYS A 49 -17.13 0.74 6.97
N THR A 50 -16.52 -0.43 6.80
CA THR A 50 -15.25 -0.80 7.44
C THR A 50 -14.13 0.16 7.07
N ARG A 51 -14.03 0.52 5.78
CA ARG A 51 -13.01 1.45 5.28
C ARG A 51 -13.23 2.87 5.83
N PHE A 52 -14.47 3.37 5.80
CA PHE A 52 -14.80 4.68 6.37
C PHE A 52 -14.47 4.76 7.86
N GLU A 53 -14.88 3.76 8.66
CA GLU A 53 -14.61 3.73 10.09
C GLU A 53 -13.10 3.79 10.39
N PHE A 54 -12.30 3.04 9.62
CA PHE A 54 -10.85 3.08 9.73
C PHE A 54 -10.28 4.47 9.39
N LEU A 55 -10.64 5.03 8.24
CA LEU A 55 -10.12 6.31 7.76
C LEU A 55 -10.54 7.48 8.65
N ASN A 56 -11.80 7.50 9.09
CA ASN A 56 -12.31 8.52 10.01
C ASN A 56 -11.59 8.47 11.37
N ARG A 57 -11.40 7.28 11.93
CA ARG A 57 -10.73 7.11 13.23
C ARG A 57 -9.27 7.55 13.18
N ASN A 58 -8.53 7.06 12.18
CA ASN A 58 -7.07 7.15 12.12
C ASN A 58 -6.54 8.37 11.35
N TYR A 59 -7.27 8.85 10.32
CA TYR A 59 -6.84 9.93 9.43
C TYR A 59 -7.82 11.13 9.45
N LYS A 60 -8.84 11.09 10.31
CA LYS A 60 -9.85 12.16 10.46
C LYS A 60 -10.59 12.49 9.15
N VAL A 61 -10.71 11.50 8.25
CA VAL A 61 -11.48 11.63 7.03
C VAL A 61 -12.96 11.80 7.38
N SER A 62 -13.55 12.93 6.97
CA SER A 62 -14.95 13.22 7.24
C SER A 62 -15.89 12.37 6.37
N LYS A 63 -17.11 12.13 6.86
CA LYS A 63 -18.14 11.41 6.09
C LYS A 63 -18.45 12.09 4.76
N SER A 64 -18.55 13.42 4.74
CA SER A 64 -18.81 14.17 3.51
C SER A 64 -17.68 13.98 2.50
N TRP A 65 -16.42 14.11 2.92
CA TRP A 65 -15.28 13.89 2.04
C TRP A 65 -15.28 12.46 1.49
N PHE A 66 -15.49 11.46 2.35
CA PHE A 66 -15.50 10.04 1.93
C PHE A 66 -16.60 9.75 0.90
N VAL A 67 -17.81 10.26 1.12
CA VAL A 67 -18.91 10.10 0.17
C VAL A 67 -18.58 10.79 -1.16
N GLU A 68 -18.12 12.04 -1.11
CA GLU A 68 -17.87 12.88 -2.28
C GLU A 68 -16.69 12.41 -3.12
N LYS A 69 -15.61 11.96 -2.47
CA LYS A 69 -14.34 11.62 -3.15
C LYS A 69 -14.17 10.13 -3.40
N THR A 70 -14.74 9.26 -2.56
CA THR A 70 -14.57 7.81 -2.68
C THR A 70 -15.82 7.15 -3.25
N LEU A 71 -16.98 7.32 -2.58
CA LEU A 71 -18.18 6.60 -2.98
C LEU A 71 -18.80 7.11 -4.29
N LYS A 72 -18.74 8.41 -4.58
CA LYS A 72 -19.18 8.93 -5.88
C LYS A 72 -18.33 8.39 -7.02
N GLU A 73 -17.02 8.32 -6.85
CA GLU A 73 -16.13 7.75 -7.86
C GLU A 73 -16.41 6.26 -8.07
N TYR A 74 -16.59 5.51 -6.98
CA TYR A 74 -16.98 4.10 -7.04
C TYR A 74 -18.33 3.90 -7.76
N ARG A 75 -19.32 4.75 -7.48
CA ARG A 75 -20.61 4.70 -8.20
C ARG A 75 -20.43 5.00 -9.69
N SER A 76 -19.55 5.94 -10.03
CA SER A 76 -19.19 6.21 -11.42
C SER A 76 -18.62 4.96 -12.07
N LEU A 77 -17.62 4.30 -11.45
CA LEU A 77 -17.07 3.02 -11.90
C LEU A 77 -18.16 1.96 -12.12
N CYS A 78 -19.13 1.85 -11.20
CA CYS A 78 -20.25 0.92 -11.34
C CYS A 78 -21.14 1.22 -12.57
N ASN A 79 -21.33 2.50 -12.90
CA ASN A 79 -22.15 2.96 -14.02
C ASN A 79 -21.47 2.79 -15.38
N HIS A 80 -20.13 2.76 -15.44
CA HIS A 80 -19.35 2.40 -16.61
C HIS A 80 -19.48 0.89 -16.92
N LYS A 81 -20.59 0.49 -17.53
CA LYS A 81 -20.95 -0.92 -17.83
C LYS A 81 -20.58 -1.41 -19.22
N GLN A 82 -20.27 -0.51 -20.15
CA GLN A 82 -20.13 -0.81 -21.59
C GLN A 82 -18.67 -0.72 -22.09
N GLN A 83 -17.73 -0.54 -21.17
CA GLN A 83 -16.32 -0.40 -21.47
C GLN A 83 -15.70 -1.74 -21.79
N ASP A 84 -15.32 -1.89 -23.06
CA ASP A 84 -14.66 -3.08 -23.59
C ASP A 84 -13.18 -3.15 -23.17
N GLN A 85 -12.58 -2.00 -22.82
CA GLN A 85 -11.17 -1.89 -22.46
C GLN A 85 -10.97 -1.09 -21.17
N ILE A 86 -10.23 -1.66 -20.24
CA ILE A 86 -9.86 -1.06 -18.97
C ILE A 86 -8.34 -1.07 -18.83
N VAL A 87 -7.77 0.10 -18.54
CA VAL A 87 -6.33 0.28 -18.33
C VAL A 87 -6.10 0.67 -16.88
N LEU A 88 -5.38 -0.18 -16.16
CA LEU A 88 -4.98 0.01 -14.78
C LEU A 88 -3.63 0.72 -14.72
N TRP A 89 -3.49 1.74 -13.88
CA TRP A 89 -2.25 2.47 -13.68
C TRP A 89 -1.81 2.37 -12.22
N PHE A 90 -0.75 1.61 -11.99
CA PHE A 90 -0.22 1.32 -10.66
C PHE A 90 1.31 1.33 -10.65
N GLU A 91 1.91 1.30 -9.47
CA GLU A 91 3.35 1.40 -9.26
C GLU A 91 3.86 0.17 -8.51
N TYR A 92 5.18 0.03 -8.41
CA TYR A 92 5.87 -1.11 -7.81
C TYR A 92 5.61 -1.30 -6.30
N ASP A 93 5.18 -0.26 -5.60
CA ASP A 93 5.12 -0.25 -4.14
C ASP A 93 3.90 -0.98 -3.55
N LEU A 94 3.98 -1.27 -2.25
CA LEU A 94 2.93 -1.92 -1.46
C LEU A 94 1.58 -1.19 -1.53
N PHE A 95 1.58 0.14 -1.47
CA PHE A 95 0.36 0.93 -1.49
C PHE A 95 -0.39 0.71 -2.82
N CYS A 96 0.33 0.72 -3.93
CA CYS A 96 -0.18 0.49 -5.26
C CYS A 96 -0.58 -0.97 -5.49
N GLN A 97 0.29 -1.92 -5.18
CA GLN A 97 0.04 -3.34 -5.44
C GLN A 97 -1.20 -3.84 -4.68
N ILE A 98 -1.42 -3.45 -3.42
CA ILE A 98 -2.61 -3.87 -2.68
C ILE A 98 -3.90 -3.23 -3.23
N ASN A 99 -3.85 -1.96 -3.66
CA ASN A 99 -5.00 -1.33 -4.31
C ASN A 99 -5.32 -1.99 -5.65
N MET A 100 -4.29 -2.36 -6.43
CA MET A 100 -4.45 -3.07 -7.70
C MET A 100 -5.15 -4.41 -7.51
N LEU A 101 -4.75 -5.21 -6.51
CA LEU A 101 -5.38 -6.50 -6.20
C LEU A 101 -6.89 -6.34 -5.91
N ALA A 102 -7.26 -5.33 -5.12
CA ALA A 102 -8.67 -5.07 -4.80
C ALA A 102 -9.47 -4.63 -6.03
N VAL A 103 -8.90 -3.79 -6.88
CA VAL A 103 -9.53 -3.37 -8.14
C VAL A 103 -9.71 -4.58 -9.07
N LEU A 104 -8.70 -5.44 -9.21
CA LEU A 104 -8.80 -6.66 -10.02
C LEU A 104 -9.84 -7.64 -9.48
N SER A 105 -9.91 -7.84 -8.16
CA SER A 105 -10.95 -8.64 -7.50
C SER A 105 -12.36 -8.09 -7.79
N TRP A 106 -12.53 -6.77 -7.72
CA TRP A 106 -13.79 -6.12 -8.08
C TRP A 106 -14.13 -6.31 -9.57
N LEU A 107 -13.17 -6.10 -10.46
CA LEU A 107 -13.35 -6.24 -11.92
C LEU A 107 -13.67 -7.67 -12.33
N LYS A 108 -13.03 -8.68 -11.71
CA LYS A 108 -13.37 -10.09 -11.91
C LYS A 108 -14.86 -10.36 -11.68
N THR A 109 -15.44 -9.75 -10.67
CA THR A 109 -16.85 -9.94 -10.33
C THR A 109 -17.79 -9.16 -11.25
N HIS A 110 -17.42 -7.93 -11.61
CA HIS A 110 -18.36 -6.97 -12.24
C HIS A 110 -18.10 -6.67 -13.72
N ARG A 111 -16.94 -7.08 -14.28
CA ARG A 111 -16.46 -6.72 -15.63
C ARG A 111 -15.80 -7.90 -16.36
N ARG A 112 -16.40 -9.10 -16.24
CA ARG A 112 -15.88 -10.37 -16.80
C ARG A 112 -15.56 -10.37 -18.30
N HIS A 113 -16.12 -9.46 -19.08
CA HIS A 113 -15.93 -9.39 -20.54
C HIS A 113 -15.02 -8.24 -20.98
N ALA A 114 -14.56 -7.39 -20.05
CA ALA A 114 -13.67 -6.29 -20.39
C ALA A 114 -12.24 -6.80 -20.59
N GLU A 115 -11.56 -6.28 -21.60
CA GLU A 115 -10.13 -6.46 -21.78
C GLU A 115 -9.39 -5.56 -20.77
N ILE A 116 -8.70 -6.18 -19.82
CA ILE A 116 -7.96 -5.47 -18.78
C ILE A 116 -6.47 -5.46 -19.15
N SER A 117 -5.87 -4.28 -19.06
CA SER A 117 -4.43 -4.09 -19.25
C SER A 117 -3.82 -3.29 -18.11
N LEU A 118 -2.55 -3.54 -17.82
CA LEU A 118 -1.81 -2.95 -16.72
C LEU A 118 -0.64 -2.12 -17.25
N VAL A 119 -0.63 -0.86 -16.87
CA VAL A 119 0.56 -0.01 -16.86
C VAL A 119 1.12 -0.05 -15.44
N CYS A 120 2.34 -0.56 -15.29
CA CYS A 120 3.02 -0.63 -14.01
C CYS A 120 4.41 -0.03 -14.12
N SER A 121 4.72 0.99 -13.31
CA SER A 121 6.06 1.56 -13.22
C SER A 121 6.89 0.91 -12.11
N GLY A 122 8.21 0.91 -12.28
CA GLY A 122 9.16 0.52 -11.24
C GLY A 122 10.58 0.65 -11.74
N LYS A 123 11.21 -0.46 -12.15
CA LYS A 123 12.53 -0.44 -12.78
C LYS A 123 12.41 0.00 -14.24
N GLU A 124 12.85 1.22 -14.51
CA GLU A 124 12.65 1.88 -15.81
C GLU A 124 13.93 2.16 -16.58
N ASP A 125 15.09 1.90 -15.97
CA ASP A 125 16.42 2.04 -16.55
C ASP A 125 17.37 0.95 -16.01
N GLU A 126 18.65 1.03 -16.37
CA GLU A 126 19.69 0.09 -15.91
C GLU A 126 20.10 0.30 -14.45
N SER A 127 19.68 1.40 -13.82
CA SER A 127 19.94 1.65 -12.42
C SER A 127 19.08 0.76 -11.52
N ASP A 128 19.41 0.75 -10.23
CA ASP A 128 18.59 0.10 -9.21
C ASP A 128 17.51 1.02 -8.63
N LYS A 129 17.36 2.24 -9.18
CA LYS A 129 16.29 3.14 -8.78
C LYS A 129 14.94 2.64 -9.30
N LEU A 130 13.95 2.63 -8.42
CA LEU A 130 12.55 2.42 -8.77
C LEU A 130 11.86 3.77 -8.92
N TYR A 131 11.01 3.89 -9.94
CA TYR A 131 10.34 5.13 -10.32
C TYR A 131 8.82 5.01 -10.15
N ALA A 132 8.25 5.97 -9.44
CA ALA A 132 6.82 6.23 -9.46
C ALA A 132 6.40 6.80 -10.82
N LEU A 133 5.13 6.68 -11.20
CA LEU A 133 4.61 7.16 -12.47
C LEU A 133 4.83 8.68 -12.62
N ASN A 134 4.70 9.41 -11.51
CA ASN A 134 4.91 10.86 -11.50
C ASN A 134 6.37 11.29 -11.63
N GLU A 135 7.34 10.38 -11.47
CA GLU A 135 8.77 10.68 -11.65
C GLU A 135 9.25 10.50 -13.09
N LEU A 136 8.46 9.83 -13.94
CA LEU A 136 8.85 9.54 -15.32
C LEU A 136 8.67 10.75 -16.23
N SER A 137 9.30 10.75 -17.41
CA SER A 137 8.98 11.72 -18.46
C SER A 137 7.68 11.36 -19.18
N ASP A 138 7.08 12.32 -19.89
CA ASP A 138 5.84 12.08 -20.64
C ASP A 138 6.05 11.05 -21.76
N GLU A 139 7.20 11.07 -22.44
CA GLU A 139 7.56 10.09 -23.46
C GLU A 139 7.65 8.68 -22.86
N LYS A 140 8.24 8.56 -21.67
CA LYS A 140 8.36 7.27 -20.98
C LYS A 140 6.99 6.76 -20.52
N LEU A 141 6.13 7.63 -19.97
CA LEU A 141 4.75 7.26 -19.61
C LEU A 141 3.92 6.80 -20.82
N LEU A 142 4.01 7.51 -21.94
CA LEU A 142 3.32 7.13 -23.17
C LEU A 142 3.87 5.82 -23.75
N SER A 143 5.18 5.57 -23.60
CA SER A 143 5.80 4.29 -23.95
C SER A 143 5.27 3.15 -23.07
N LEU A 144 5.22 3.34 -21.75
CA LEU A 144 4.61 2.37 -20.83
C LEU A 144 3.15 2.10 -21.16
N TYR A 145 2.38 3.14 -21.48
CA TYR A 145 1.00 3.00 -21.91
C TYR A 145 0.87 2.18 -23.20
N LYS A 146 1.73 2.45 -24.19
CA LYS A 146 1.75 1.71 -25.46
C LYS A 146 2.12 0.23 -25.25
N ASN A 147 3.06 -0.04 -24.35
CA ASN A 147 3.60 -1.37 -24.05
C ASN A 147 2.91 -2.06 -22.85
N ARG A 148 1.75 -1.54 -22.42
CA ARG A 148 0.97 -2.07 -21.30
C ARG A 148 0.70 -3.56 -21.46
N ILE A 149 0.73 -4.28 -20.34
CA ILE A 149 0.56 -5.73 -20.32
C ILE A 149 -0.93 -6.04 -20.33
N LYS A 150 -1.42 -6.79 -21.32
CA LYS A 150 -2.78 -7.32 -21.30
C LYS A 150 -2.85 -8.49 -20.31
N LEU A 151 -3.74 -8.41 -19.33
CA LEU A 151 -3.92 -9.44 -18.33
C LEU A 151 -4.78 -10.58 -18.89
N THR A 152 -4.35 -11.81 -18.64
CA THR A 152 -5.12 -13.02 -18.95
C THR A 152 -6.19 -13.25 -17.87
N GLN A 153 -7.11 -14.18 -18.13
CA GLN A 153 -8.06 -14.60 -17.10
C GLN A 153 -7.33 -15.20 -15.88
N ASP A 154 -6.26 -15.97 -16.10
CA ASP A 154 -5.49 -16.58 -15.01
C ASP A 154 -4.78 -15.53 -14.16
N ASP A 155 -4.27 -14.44 -14.76
CA ASP A 155 -3.71 -13.30 -14.01
C ASP A 155 -4.77 -12.65 -13.11
N ILE A 156 -6.00 -12.47 -13.61
CA ILE A 156 -7.11 -11.86 -12.86
C ILE A 156 -7.57 -12.79 -11.73
N GLU A 157 -7.67 -14.10 -11.99
CA GLU A 157 -8.00 -15.12 -11.00
C GLU A 157 -6.93 -15.18 -9.90
N PHE A 158 -5.65 -15.11 -10.27
CA PHE A 158 -4.55 -15.07 -9.33
C PHE A 158 -4.58 -13.81 -8.47
N ALA A 159 -4.78 -12.63 -9.07
CA ALA A 159 -4.89 -11.38 -8.30
C ALA A 159 -6.05 -11.43 -7.29
N ASP A 160 -7.21 -11.95 -7.68
CA ASP A 160 -8.34 -12.15 -6.78
C ASP A 160 -8.01 -13.15 -5.66
N TYR A 161 -7.32 -14.25 -5.98
CA TYR A 161 -6.87 -15.21 -4.97
C TYR A 161 -5.94 -14.57 -3.94
N VAL A 162 -4.94 -13.80 -4.38
CA VAL A 162 -4.02 -13.11 -3.48
C VAL A 162 -4.77 -12.06 -2.64
N TRP A 163 -5.73 -11.34 -3.23
CA TRP A 163 -6.60 -10.42 -2.49
C TRP A 163 -7.37 -11.14 -1.37
N GLN A 164 -7.95 -12.31 -1.65
CA GLN A 164 -8.66 -13.10 -0.65
C GLN A 164 -7.72 -13.56 0.49
N LEU A 165 -6.48 -13.94 0.17
CA LEU A 165 -5.48 -14.29 1.18
C LEU A 165 -5.10 -13.07 2.04
N TYR A 166 -4.89 -11.91 1.41
CA TYR A 166 -4.61 -10.65 2.09
C TYR A 166 -5.74 -10.23 3.04
N CYS A 167 -6.99 -10.42 2.62
CA CYS A 167 -8.19 -10.17 3.44
C CYS A 167 -8.48 -11.26 4.48
N SER A 168 -7.72 -12.35 4.50
CA SER A 168 -7.88 -13.40 5.50
C SER A 168 -7.19 -13.04 6.82
N ASP A 169 -7.55 -13.76 7.87
CA ASP A 169 -7.00 -13.58 9.22
C ASP A 169 -5.65 -14.28 9.44
N ASN A 170 -5.10 -14.91 8.39
CA ASN A 170 -3.85 -15.65 8.44
C ASN A 170 -2.84 -15.15 7.38
N PRO A 171 -1.92 -14.24 7.75
CA PRO A 171 -0.97 -13.65 6.82
C PRO A 171 0.15 -14.63 6.42
N MET A 172 0.34 -15.74 7.15
CA MET A 172 1.31 -16.78 6.79
C MET A 172 1.01 -17.40 5.42
N ARG A 173 -0.26 -17.36 4.98
CA ARG A 173 -0.66 -17.87 3.65
C ARG A 173 -0.03 -17.09 2.51
N LEU A 174 0.38 -15.84 2.74
CA LEU A 174 1.04 -15.00 1.74
C LEU A 174 2.49 -15.42 1.48
N GLU A 175 3.14 -16.14 2.41
CA GLU A 175 4.52 -16.63 2.24
C GLU A 175 4.65 -17.54 1.02
N ASN A 176 3.67 -18.42 0.80
CA ASN A 176 3.66 -19.33 -0.35
C ASN A 176 3.55 -18.58 -1.69
N ILE A 177 2.83 -17.45 -1.70
CA ILE A 177 2.68 -16.59 -2.89
C ILE A 177 3.99 -15.90 -3.23
N ILE A 178 4.70 -15.42 -2.21
CA ILE A 178 5.99 -14.73 -2.38
C ILE A 178 7.01 -15.64 -3.10
N THR A 179 7.02 -16.94 -2.77
CA THR A 179 7.96 -17.92 -3.37
C THR A 179 7.55 -18.37 -4.76
N HIS A 180 6.25 -18.39 -5.10
CA HIS A 180 5.74 -19.01 -6.33
C HIS A 180 4.93 -18.02 -7.21
N ASN A 181 5.41 -16.79 -7.35
CA ASN A 181 4.76 -15.80 -8.22
C ASN A 181 5.03 -16.16 -9.70
N ALA A 182 4.05 -16.82 -10.33
CA ALA A 182 4.15 -17.31 -11.70
C ALA A 182 3.45 -16.41 -12.75
N PHE A 183 2.99 -15.22 -12.34
CA PHE A 183 2.08 -14.38 -13.13
C PHE A 183 2.69 -13.02 -13.50
N GLN A 184 1.96 -12.22 -14.27
CA GLN A 184 2.42 -10.94 -14.85
C GLN A 184 2.69 -9.81 -13.82
N PHE A 185 2.63 -10.09 -12.51
CA PHE A 185 2.76 -9.11 -11.44
C PHE A 185 4.19 -9.04 -10.91
N GLN A 186 5.07 -8.38 -11.66
CA GLN A 186 6.51 -8.28 -11.38
C GLN A 186 6.83 -7.86 -9.94
N TYR A 187 6.13 -6.85 -9.40
CA TYR A 187 6.46 -6.26 -8.10
C TYR A 187 5.65 -6.82 -6.92
N LEU A 188 4.71 -7.73 -7.18
CA LEU A 188 3.79 -8.22 -6.15
C LEU A 188 4.52 -8.99 -5.04
N SER A 189 5.51 -9.82 -5.38
CA SER A 189 6.28 -10.56 -4.37
C SER A 189 7.00 -9.61 -3.41
N ASP A 190 7.60 -8.53 -3.91
CA ASP A 190 8.32 -7.57 -3.07
C ASP A 190 7.36 -6.76 -2.19
N ALA A 191 6.23 -6.32 -2.75
CA ALA A 191 5.15 -5.70 -1.98
C ALA A 191 4.65 -6.61 -0.85
N LEU A 192 4.43 -7.90 -1.13
CA LEU A 192 4.01 -8.86 -0.10
C LEU A 192 5.11 -9.12 0.93
N ARG A 193 6.40 -9.15 0.55
CA ARG A 193 7.51 -9.24 1.50
C ARG A 193 7.50 -8.07 2.47
N VAL A 194 7.45 -6.84 1.97
CA VAL A 194 7.42 -5.67 2.87
C VAL A 194 6.12 -5.57 3.67
N HIS A 195 5.02 -6.13 3.17
CA HIS A 195 3.80 -6.30 3.98
C HIS A 195 4.05 -7.19 5.21
N LEU A 196 4.69 -8.36 5.05
CA LEU A 196 5.00 -9.26 6.17
C LEU A 196 5.96 -8.62 7.19
N LYS A 197 6.85 -7.74 6.75
CA LYS A 197 7.76 -7.00 7.63
C LYS A 197 7.09 -5.91 8.47
N ARG A 198 5.79 -5.63 8.25
CA ARG A 198 5.00 -4.70 9.07
C ARG A 198 4.43 -5.34 10.32
N PHE A 199 4.55 -6.66 10.47
CA PHE A 199 4.26 -7.34 11.72
C PHE A 199 5.40 -7.11 12.74
N PRO A 200 5.10 -7.04 14.05
CA PRO A 200 6.10 -6.80 15.09
C PRO A 200 7.19 -7.87 15.07
N THR A 201 8.45 -7.49 15.23
CA THR A 201 9.54 -8.47 15.25
C THR A 201 9.67 -9.18 16.60
N ILE A 202 10.19 -10.41 16.58
CA ILE A 202 10.54 -11.15 17.82
C ILE A 202 11.63 -10.42 18.62
N LYS A 203 12.56 -9.76 17.92
CA LYS A 203 13.76 -9.15 18.51
C LYS A 203 13.41 -8.06 19.52
N ASN A 204 12.61 -7.08 19.12
CA ASN A 204 12.30 -5.93 19.96
C ASN A 204 10.84 -5.49 19.95
N GLY A 205 9.94 -6.23 19.30
CA GLY A 205 8.52 -5.92 19.28
C GLY A 205 8.11 -4.75 18.40
N LEU A 206 9.05 -4.13 17.67
CA LEU A 206 8.79 -3.16 16.61
C LEU A 206 8.84 -3.84 15.25
N ASN A 207 8.08 -3.34 14.28
CA ASN A 207 8.16 -3.76 12.88
C ASN A 207 9.30 -3.03 12.12
N GLU A 208 9.49 -3.35 10.83
CA GLU A 208 10.60 -2.76 10.05
C GLU A 208 10.51 -1.23 9.95
N LEU A 209 9.34 -0.68 9.62
CA LEU A 209 9.12 0.77 9.51
C LEU A 209 9.36 1.49 10.84
N GLU A 210 8.89 0.91 11.94
CA GLU A 210 9.07 1.46 13.28
C GLU A 210 10.54 1.48 13.69
N ASN A 211 11.28 0.40 13.39
CA ASN A 211 12.73 0.35 13.60
C ASN A 211 13.49 1.33 12.72
N ARG A 212 13.10 1.46 11.45
CA ARG A 212 13.70 2.42 10.51
C ARG A 212 13.60 3.85 11.03
N ILE A 213 12.43 4.24 11.55
CA ILE A 213 12.25 5.57 12.16
C ILE A 213 13.25 5.78 13.31
N LEU A 214 13.41 4.81 14.21
CA LEU A 214 14.37 4.94 15.31
C LEU A 214 15.81 5.04 14.80
N LEU A 215 16.16 4.25 13.78
CA LEU A 215 17.47 4.25 13.16
C LEU A 215 17.79 5.60 12.50
N THR A 216 16.87 6.12 11.68
CA THR A 216 17.01 7.44 11.05
C THR A 216 17.21 8.55 12.08
N VAL A 217 16.50 8.50 13.22
CA VAL A 217 16.69 9.46 14.30
C VAL A 217 18.07 9.37 14.95
N GLU A 218 18.61 8.16 15.17
CA GLU A 218 19.93 7.99 15.78
C GLU A 218 21.08 8.33 14.82
N GLU A 219 20.95 7.99 13.54
CA GLU A 219 21.99 8.18 12.51
C GLU A 219 22.00 9.60 11.94
N GLN A 220 20.84 10.10 11.47
CA GLN A 220 20.74 11.38 10.77
C GLN A 220 20.55 12.57 11.73
N LYS A 221 20.07 12.31 12.96
CA LYS A 221 19.83 13.33 14.00
C LYS A 221 19.04 14.56 13.50
N PRO A 222 17.88 14.35 12.84
CA PRO A 222 17.10 15.43 12.27
C PRO A 222 16.72 16.47 13.34
N GLU A 223 16.77 17.74 13.00
CA GLU A 223 16.45 18.85 13.89
C GLU A 223 14.95 18.91 14.21
N SER A 224 14.11 18.40 13.30
CA SER A 224 12.65 18.47 13.42
C SER A 224 11.92 17.22 12.93
N LYS A 225 10.64 17.09 13.29
CA LYS A 225 9.74 16.07 12.72
C LYS A 225 9.61 16.21 11.21
N LYS A 226 9.63 17.45 10.68
CA LYS A 226 9.52 17.71 9.24
C LYS A 226 10.74 17.17 8.49
N GLU A 227 11.92 17.40 9.04
CA GLU A 227 13.16 16.87 8.48
C GLU A 227 13.20 15.34 8.54
N LEU A 228 12.81 14.75 9.68
CA LEU A 228 12.65 13.29 9.77
C LEU A 228 11.70 12.74 8.70
N LEU A 229 10.55 13.40 8.46
CA LEU A 229 9.63 12.99 7.40
C LEU A 229 10.27 13.10 6.02
N GLY A 230 11.04 14.16 5.75
CA GLY A 230 11.77 14.32 4.50
C GLY A 230 12.73 13.15 4.24
N GLU A 231 13.52 12.77 5.25
CA GLU A 231 14.44 11.62 5.18
C GLU A 231 13.72 10.28 4.97
N LEU A 232 12.56 10.09 5.61
CA LEU A 232 11.78 8.84 5.47
C LEU A 232 11.07 8.72 4.11
N LEU A 233 10.73 9.85 3.48
CA LEU A 233 10.05 9.90 2.20
C LEU A 233 11.01 9.79 1.02
N SER A 234 12.23 10.34 1.16
CA SER A 234 13.29 10.24 0.16
C SER A 234 13.78 8.81 -0.01
N ASP A 235 13.81 8.04 1.08
CA ASP A 235 14.15 6.63 1.08
C ASP A 235 13.03 5.83 1.76
N GLN A 236 11.97 5.52 1.01
CA GLN A 236 10.82 4.73 1.51
C GLN A 236 10.81 3.28 1.03
N GLY A 237 11.78 2.86 0.21
CA GLY A 237 11.80 1.51 -0.39
C GLY A 237 10.50 1.16 -1.10
N TYR A 238 9.97 -0.04 -0.85
CA TYR A 238 8.76 -0.57 -1.51
C TYR A 238 7.44 -0.21 -0.81
N TYR A 239 7.40 0.74 0.14
CA TYR A 239 6.18 0.94 0.95
C TYR A 239 5.10 1.82 0.29
N GLY A 240 5.48 2.84 -0.49
CA GLY A 240 4.53 3.78 -1.10
C GLY A 240 3.78 4.61 -0.07
N PHE A 241 4.44 4.98 1.03
CA PHE A 241 3.85 5.73 2.14
C PHE A 241 4.05 7.22 1.93
N GLY A 242 2.98 7.99 2.14
CA GLY A 242 3.05 9.44 2.24
C GLY A 242 3.20 9.90 3.68
N ASP A 243 3.26 11.22 3.83
CA ASP A 243 3.48 11.93 5.10
C ASP A 243 2.55 11.40 6.20
N THR A 244 1.25 11.31 5.92
CA THR A 244 0.23 10.95 6.91
C THR A 244 0.43 9.56 7.52
N GLN A 245 0.92 8.58 6.75
CA GLN A 245 1.23 7.26 7.26
C GLN A 245 2.42 7.30 8.21
N TYR A 246 3.51 7.96 7.82
CA TYR A 246 4.70 8.11 8.66
C TYR A 246 4.40 8.92 9.93
N GLU A 247 3.61 9.99 9.82
CA GLU A 247 3.19 10.77 10.98
C GLU A 247 2.45 9.95 12.03
N ARG A 248 1.59 9.02 11.58
CA ARG A 248 0.87 8.11 12.46
C ARG A 248 1.83 7.15 13.18
N ILE A 249 2.82 6.61 12.48
CA ILE A 249 3.85 5.73 13.07
C ILE A 249 4.72 6.53 14.06
N ILE A 250 5.19 7.72 13.68
CA ILE A 250 5.95 8.61 14.58
C ILE A 250 5.14 8.92 15.85
N THR A 251 3.82 9.12 15.71
CA THR A 251 2.93 9.37 16.85
C THR A 251 2.85 8.16 17.79
N SER A 252 2.75 6.94 17.26
CA SER A 252 2.75 5.72 18.11
C SER A 252 4.10 5.47 18.78
N LEU A 253 5.19 5.93 18.18
CA LEU A 253 6.56 5.83 18.72
C LEU A 253 6.96 6.97 19.65
N ARG A 254 6.08 7.94 19.92
CA ARG A 254 6.38 9.10 20.79
C ARG A 254 7.05 8.73 22.12
N PRO A 255 6.71 7.64 22.83
CA PRO A 255 7.41 7.27 24.06
C PRO A 255 8.87 6.84 23.88
N LEU A 256 9.28 6.49 22.66
CA LEU A 256 10.65 6.13 22.30
C LEU A 256 11.43 7.35 21.77
N LEU A 257 10.74 8.37 21.30
CA LEU A 257 11.30 9.63 20.78
C LEU A 257 11.38 10.69 21.90
N GLY A 258 12.54 11.31 22.04
CA GLY A 258 12.89 12.32 23.03
C GLY A 258 12.76 13.75 22.50
N SER A 259 13.52 14.67 23.12
CA SER A 259 13.49 16.12 22.84
C SER A 259 13.51 16.45 21.35
N VAL A 260 12.79 17.50 20.96
CA VAL A 260 12.78 18.11 19.63
C VAL A 260 13.71 19.33 19.62
N ASN A 261 15.03 19.09 19.75
CA ASN A 261 16.11 19.91 19.16
C ASN A 261 17.51 19.40 19.59
N PRO A 262 18.21 18.58 18.79
CA PRO A 262 17.67 17.78 17.68
C PRO A 262 16.74 16.68 18.20
N LEU A 263 15.97 16.06 17.30
CA LEU A 263 15.20 14.87 17.62
C LEU A 263 16.16 13.76 18.05
N LYS A 264 15.98 13.22 19.26
CA LYS A 264 16.83 12.15 19.81
C LYS A 264 15.98 10.98 20.27
N LEU A 265 16.57 9.80 20.35
CA LEU A 265 15.96 8.68 21.05
C LEU A 265 16.00 8.90 22.57
N THR A 266 14.93 8.51 23.26
CA THR A 266 14.95 8.36 24.73
C THR A 266 15.90 7.23 25.12
N LYS A 267 16.27 7.12 26.41
CA LYS A 267 17.01 5.95 26.93
C LYS A 267 16.32 4.64 26.54
N LYS A 268 14.99 4.61 26.64
CA LYS A 268 14.15 3.49 26.25
C LYS A 268 14.22 3.22 24.75
N GLY A 269 14.10 4.26 23.92
CA GLY A 269 14.26 4.16 22.46
C GLY A 269 15.60 3.55 22.05
N LYS A 270 16.69 3.97 22.71
CA LYS A 270 18.03 3.39 22.49
C LYS A 270 18.12 1.91 22.87
N GLN A 271 17.54 1.53 24.01
CA GLN A 271 17.50 0.12 24.43
C GLN A 271 16.67 -0.75 23.48
N VAL A 272 15.53 -0.24 22.98
CA VAL A 272 14.70 -0.95 22.00
C VAL A 272 15.44 -1.10 20.68
N LEU A 273 16.06 -0.03 20.16
CA LEU A 273 16.85 -0.06 18.92
C LEU A 273 18.04 -1.03 19.03
N ALA A 274 18.71 -1.07 20.19
CA ALA A 274 19.81 -1.99 20.47
C ALA A 274 19.37 -3.43 20.79
N ASN A 275 18.08 -3.77 20.66
CA ASN A 275 17.49 -5.07 21.01
C ASN A 275 17.71 -5.50 22.48
N GLN A 276 17.94 -4.55 23.38
CA GLN A 276 18.09 -4.78 24.82
C GLN A 276 16.74 -4.76 25.56
N MET A 277 15.69 -4.26 24.91
CA MET A 277 14.33 -4.20 25.43
C MET A 277 13.33 -4.55 24.33
N ASN A 278 12.39 -5.45 24.65
CA ASN A 278 11.26 -5.74 23.78
C ASN A 278 10.07 -4.83 24.12
N TYR A 279 9.62 -4.04 23.14
CA TYR A 279 8.58 -3.03 23.27
C TYR A 279 7.16 -3.53 22.92
N TYR A 280 7.03 -4.81 22.56
CA TYR A 280 5.79 -5.41 22.07
C TYR A 280 4.59 -5.16 23.01
N SER A 281 4.74 -5.44 24.30
CA SER A 281 3.66 -5.29 25.29
C SER A 281 3.20 -3.85 25.48
N GLN A 282 4.02 -2.88 25.10
CA GLN A 282 3.77 -1.45 25.30
C GLN A 282 3.20 -0.77 24.04
N ILE A 283 3.45 -1.33 22.85
CA ILE A 283 2.95 -0.81 21.57
C ILE A 283 1.73 -1.58 21.05
N ARG A 284 1.47 -2.78 21.57
CA ARG A 284 0.37 -3.65 21.14
C ARG A 284 -0.98 -2.94 21.19
N ASP A 285 -1.73 -3.07 20.09
CA ASP A 285 -3.09 -2.56 19.92
C ASP A 285 -3.99 -3.66 19.32
N ASN A 286 -4.96 -4.13 20.09
CA ASN A 286 -5.87 -5.21 19.69
C ASN A 286 -6.87 -4.83 18.59
N GLN A 287 -6.85 -3.59 18.10
CA GLN A 287 -7.71 -3.10 17.03
C GLN A 287 -6.93 -2.72 15.76
N GLN A 288 -5.62 -3.01 15.71
CA GLN A 288 -4.81 -2.79 14.52
C GLN A 288 -4.83 -3.99 13.59
N TYR A 289 -5.25 -3.74 12.35
CA TYR A 289 -5.33 -4.72 11.28
C TYR A 289 -4.34 -4.38 10.17
N LEU A 290 -3.77 -5.43 9.59
CA LEU A 290 -3.04 -5.43 8.33
C LEU A 290 -3.79 -6.40 7.40
N GLY A 291 -4.57 -5.85 6.46
CA GLY A 291 -5.49 -6.65 5.67
C GLY A 291 -6.60 -7.25 6.54
N GLY A 292 -6.80 -8.57 6.48
CA GLY A 292 -7.72 -9.28 7.37
C GLY A 292 -7.15 -9.64 8.73
N SER A 293 -5.84 -9.51 8.91
CA SER A 293 -5.11 -10.06 10.07
C SER A 293 -4.92 -9.03 11.17
N LEU A 294 -5.11 -9.44 12.43
CA LEU A 294 -4.77 -8.62 13.59
C LEU A 294 -3.25 -8.52 13.72
N LYS A 295 -2.70 -7.30 13.63
CA LYS A 295 -1.24 -7.02 13.61
C LYS A 295 -0.51 -7.70 14.76
N TYR A 296 -1.06 -7.64 15.97
CA TYR A 296 -0.44 -8.14 17.18
C TYR A 296 -0.95 -9.55 17.59
N ASN A 297 -1.42 -10.34 16.63
CA ASN A 297 -1.60 -11.79 16.82
C ASN A 297 -0.48 -12.58 16.13
N PHE A 298 0.46 -11.88 15.51
CA PHE A 298 1.54 -12.45 14.73
C PHE A 298 2.85 -11.71 15.02
N LEU A 299 3.97 -12.41 14.85
CA LEU A 299 5.31 -11.86 14.93
C LEU A 299 6.08 -12.16 13.65
N TYR A 300 6.97 -11.25 13.24
CA TYR A 300 7.93 -11.48 12.17
C TYR A 300 9.27 -11.96 12.74
N ASN A 301 9.74 -13.11 12.27
CA ASN A 301 11.07 -13.62 12.52
C ASN A 301 12.03 -13.10 11.46
N SER A 302 12.80 -12.06 11.78
CA SER A 302 13.77 -11.46 10.87
C SER A 302 15.04 -12.28 10.62
N THR A 303 15.18 -13.45 11.26
CA THR A 303 16.28 -14.39 10.97
C THR A 303 15.87 -15.42 9.92
N THR A 304 14.59 -15.83 9.91
CA THR A 304 14.08 -16.84 8.97
C THR A 304 13.19 -16.26 7.88
N ASP A 305 12.91 -14.96 7.92
CA ASP A 305 11.95 -14.24 7.06
C ASP A 305 10.56 -14.89 7.03
N ARG A 306 10.03 -15.23 8.21
CA ARG A 306 8.71 -15.90 8.38
C ARG A 306 7.85 -15.25 9.44
N ILE A 307 6.54 -15.37 9.28
CA ILE A 307 5.54 -15.04 10.27
C ILE A 307 5.33 -16.20 11.23
N LEU A 308 5.24 -15.87 12.52
CA LEU A 308 4.83 -16.76 13.59
C LEU A 308 3.48 -16.30 14.13
N LYS A 309 2.62 -17.24 14.48
CA LYS A 309 1.37 -16.97 15.21
C LYS A 309 1.62 -17.02 16.71
N LEU A 310 1.06 -16.06 17.44
CA LEU A 310 1.12 -15.99 18.91
C LEU A 310 0.06 -16.84 19.59
#